data_AF-A0A8H4APG8-F1
#
_entry.id   AF-A0A8H4APG8-F1
#
_cell.length_a   1.000
_cell.length_b   1.000
_cell.length_c   1.000
_cell.angle_alpha   90.00
_cell.angle_beta   90.00
_cell.angle_gamma   90.00
#
_symmetry.space_group_name_H-M   'P 1'
#
loop_
_entity.id
_entity.type
_entity.pdbx_description
1 polymer ?
#
loop_
_entity_poly.entity_id
_entity_poly.type
_entity_poly.pdbx_seq_one_letter_code
_entity_poly.pdbx_strand_id
1 'polypeptide(L)'
;MASNTSVGGGYKSGAGAQEENLFRRTNLFEYHEPKKNEWYPIPEFGGIYCPNATVIRSSEADKYSFLEVPEKMSFVAVSALRRPKIISNPSGGHTMHPEAKDTTRKKIQAILNIGLENGHDCIILSAFGCGAFRNPPSIIAQLFYEVISEEYAGGGKNLPRTYRHISFAIIDDQNANKKHNVEGNYVPFQRRFANGIVDESHSNMHNETQTTKEGRHSTSSHSNYEKKKDEAIRKE
;
A
#
# COMPACT_ATOMS: atom_id res chain seq x y z
N MET A 1 -0.89 -12.02 5.43
CA MET A 1 -1.89 -12.59 4.49
C MET A 1 -2.47 -13.83 5.15
N ALA A 2 -3.78 -14.04 5.04
CA ALA A 2 -4.47 -15.21 5.59
C ALA A 2 -5.26 -15.98 4.54
N SER A 3 -5.51 -17.26 4.82
CA SER A 3 -6.48 -18.08 4.12
C SER A 3 -7.88 -17.56 4.41
N ASN A 4 -8.74 -17.57 3.39
CA ASN A 4 -10.11 -17.09 3.56
C ASN A 4 -10.96 -18.03 4.42
N THR A 5 -10.66 -19.32 4.44
CA THR A 5 -11.55 -20.37 4.98
C THR A 5 -10.88 -21.31 5.97
N SER A 6 -9.56 -21.28 6.09
CA SER A 6 -8.81 -22.24 6.90
C SER A 6 -7.93 -21.51 7.90
N VAL A 7 -8.21 -21.71 9.18
CA VAL A 7 -7.40 -21.17 10.28
C VAL A 7 -5.94 -21.59 10.12
N GLY A 8 -5.06 -20.61 9.90
CA GLY A 8 -3.63 -20.85 9.76
C GLY A 8 -3.24 -21.62 8.50
N GLY A 9 -4.09 -21.64 7.48
CA GLY A 9 -3.84 -22.37 6.24
C GLY A 9 -3.58 -23.86 6.49
N GLY A 10 -2.48 -24.38 5.97
CA GLY A 10 -2.03 -25.77 6.14
C GLY A 10 -0.96 -25.98 7.22
N TYR A 11 -0.93 -25.18 8.29
CA TYR A 11 0.22 -25.19 9.21
C TYR A 11 0.48 -26.55 9.89
N LYS A 12 -0.59 -27.32 10.15
CA LYS A 12 -0.54 -28.68 10.74
C LYS A 12 -0.06 -29.74 9.75
N SER A 13 -0.22 -29.53 8.45
CA SER A 13 0.16 -30.48 7.39
C SER A 13 1.52 -30.17 6.78
N GLY A 14 2.27 -29.21 7.34
CA GLY A 14 3.61 -28.85 6.87
C GLY A 14 3.64 -27.94 5.65
N ALA A 15 2.53 -27.28 5.29
CA ALA A 15 2.56 -26.26 4.25
C ALA A 15 3.47 -25.07 4.67
N GLY A 16 4.19 -24.51 3.71
CA GLY A 16 5.30 -23.58 3.94
C GLY A 16 5.05 -22.12 3.51
N ALA A 17 3.81 -21.63 3.51
CA ALA A 17 3.56 -20.22 3.19
C ALA A 17 3.70 -19.32 4.44
N GLN A 18 3.55 -18.01 4.23
CA GLN A 18 3.70 -17.00 5.28
C GLN A 18 2.77 -17.27 6.48
N GLU A 19 1.49 -17.55 6.22
CA GLU A 19 0.49 -17.78 7.26
C GLU A 19 0.87 -18.99 8.12
N GLU A 20 1.24 -20.09 7.49
CA GLU A 20 1.63 -21.31 8.19
C GLU A 20 2.88 -21.11 9.06
N ASN A 21 3.85 -20.34 8.55
CA ASN A 21 5.04 -19.97 9.31
C ASN A 21 4.70 -19.15 10.55
N LEU A 22 3.78 -18.18 10.44
CA LEU A 22 3.31 -17.40 11.58
C LEU A 22 2.59 -18.27 12.60
N PHE A 23 1.69 -19.16 12.17
CA PHE A 23 0.96 -20.06 13.06
C PHE A 23 1.88 -21.06 13.79
N ARG A 24 2.96 -21.52 13.15
CA ARG A 24 3.96 -22.37 13.82
C ARG A 24 4.81 -21.62 14.84
N ARG A 25 4.99 -20.31 14.67
CA ARG A 25 5.91 -19.50 15.48
C ARG A 25 5.25 -18.73 16.61
N THR A 26 3.93 -18.72 16.66
CA THR A 26 3.15 -17.88 17.55
C THR A 26 2.00 -18.64 18.20
N ASN A 27 1.31 -18.02 19.14
CA ASN A 27 0.08 -18.54 19.71
C ASN A 27 -1.20 -18.11 18.95
N LEU A 28 -1.11 -17.70 17.67
CA LEU A 28 -2.27 -17.25 16.89
C LEU A 28 -3.42 -18.27 16.84
N PHE A 29 -3.13 -19.56 16.94
CA PHE A 29 -4.16 -20.61 17.01
C PHE A 29 -5.11 -20.42 18.20
N GLU A 30 -4.64 -19.90 19.34
CA GLU A 30 -5.46 -19.64 20.53
C GLU A 30 -6.48 -18.52 20.29
N TYR A 31 -6.20 -17.60 19.36
CA TYR A 31 -7.15 -16.57 18.96
C TYR A 31 -8.16 -17.12 17.96
N HIS A 32 -7.67 -17.78 16.91
CA HIS A 32 -8.49 -18.11 15.75
C HIS A 32 -9.33 -19.37 15.91
N GLU A 33 -8.83 -20.42 16.57
CA GLU A 33 -9.55 -21.70 16.63
C GLU A 33 -10.86 -21.61 17.43
N PRO A 34 -10.91 -20.95 18.61
CA PRO A 34 -12.16 -20.83 19.38
C PRO A 34 -13.26 -20.07 18.65
N LYS A 35 -12.90 -19.10 17.79
CA LYS A 35 -13.85 -18.25 17.04
C LYS A 35 -13.97 -18.61 15.57
N LYS A 36 -13.46 -19.77 15.16
CA LYS A 36 -13.40 -20.19 13.76
C LYS A 36 -14.75 -20.08 13.04
N ASN A 37 -15.83 -20.53 13.67
CA ASN A 37 -17.17 -20.54 13.08
C ASN A 37 -17.78 -19.13 12.95
N GLU A 38 -17.26 -18.15 13.69
CA GLU A 38 -17.71 -16.75 13.64
C GLU A 38 -16.87 -15.93 12.67
N TRP A 39 -15.56 -16.22 12.59
CA TRP A 39 -14.60 -15.41 11.85
C TRP A 39 -14.31 -15.91 10.43
N TYR A 40 -14.66 -17.16 10.12
CA TYR A 40 -14.40 -17.76 8.82
C TYR A 40 -15.71 -18.13 8.10
N PRO A 41 -15.87 -17.81 6.80
CA PRO A 41 -14.88 -17.15 5.95
C PRO A 41 -14.59 -15.69 6.36
N ILE A 42 -13.34 -15.27 6.24
CA ILE A 42 -12.96 -13.88 6.53
C ILE A 42 -13.80 -12.94 5.63
N PRO A 43 -14.40 -11.87 6.17
CA PRO A 43 -15.16 -10.92 5.38
C PRO A 43 -14.37 -10.40 4.17
N GLU A 44 -15.05 -10.17 3.04
CA GLU A 44 -14.38 -9.71 1.82
C GLU A 44 -13.67 -8.35 2.03
N PHE A 45 -14.32 -7.43 2.73
CA PHE A 45 -13.78 -6.14 3.12
C PHE A 45 -13.64 -6.08 4.64
N GLY A 46 -12.53 -6.61 5.16
CA GLY A 46 -12.27 -6.68 6.59
C GLY A 46 -11.11 -7.62 6.91
N GLY A 47 -10.89 -7.86 8.19
CA GLY A 47 -9.85 -8.75 8.69
C GLY A 47 -10.07 -9.13 10.13
N ILE A 48 -9.29 -10.11 10.59
CA ILE A 48 -9.25 -10.52 11.99
C ILE A 48 -8.05 -9.83 12.64
N TYR A 49 -8.30 -9.14 13.75
CA TYR A 49 -7.26 -8.52 14.56
C TYR A 49 -6.94 -9.38 15.78
N CYS A 50 -5.66 -9.68 15.99
CA CYS A 50 -5.17 -10.47 17.12
C CYS A 50 -4.18 -9.61 17.93
N PRO A 51 -4.61 -8.94 19.01
CA PRO A 51 -3.73 -8.09 19.81
C PRO A 51 -2.77 -8.90 20.66
N ASN A 52 -1.51 -8.46 20.76
CA ASN A 52 -0.53 -8.96 21.74
C ASN A 52 -0.31 -10.49 21.71
N ALA A 53 -0.39 -11.10 20.53
CA ALA A 53 -0.03 -12.50 20.37
C ALA A 53 1.47 -12.69 20.63
N THR A 54 1.83 -13.86 21.18
CA THR A 54 3.19 -14.17 21.59
C THR A 54 3.91 -14.92 20.48
N VAL A 55 5.06 -14.40 20.04
CA VAL A 55 6.04 -15.11 19.22
C VAL A 55 6.94 -15.92 20.14
N ILE A 56 6.92 -17.23 19.94
CA ILE A 56 7.59 -18.20 20.81
C ILE A 56 8.70 -18.97 20.11
N ARG A 57 8.79 -18.91 18.77
CA ARG A 57 9.81 -19.62 17.99
C ARG A 57 10.51 -18.75 16.96
N SER A 58 11.78 -19.06 16.72
CA SER A 58 12.60 -18.49 15.66
C SER A 58 12.11 -18.90 14.27
N SER A 59 12.81 -18.44 13.24
CA SER A 59 12.49 -18.67 11.84
C SER A 59 12.53 -20.16 11.44
N GLU A 60 11.97 -20.48 10.28
CA GLU A 60 12.10 -21.81 9.67
C GLU A 60 13.56 -22.19 9.39
N ALA A 61 14.40 -21.22 8.99
CA ALA A 61 15.83 -21.42 8.78
C ALA A 61 16.55 -21.87 10.07
N ASP A 62 16.08 -21.37 11.22
CA ASP A 62 16.55 -21.76 12.55
C ASP A 62 15.78 -22.96 13.11
N LYS A 63 15.12 -23.73 12.23
CA LYS A 63 14.38 -24.96 12.56
C LYS A 63 13.31 -24.75 13.61
N TYR A 64 12.73 -23.55 13.69
CA TYR A 64 11.69 -23.20 14.65
C TYR A 64 12.10 -23.43 16.11
N SER A 65 13.38 -23.20 16.45
CA SER A 65 13.85 -23.23 17.85
C SER A 65 13.02 -22.30 18.73
N PHE A 66 12.86 -22.62 20.01
CA PHE A 66 12.21 -21.71 20.94
C PHE A 66 13.06 -20.45 21.12
N LEU A 67 12.40 -19.30 21.22
CA LEU A 67 13.05 -18.05 21.62
C LEU A 67 13.35 -18.10 23.11
N GLU A 68 14.53 -17.61 23.51
CA GLU A 68 14.90 -17.47 24.92
C GLU A 68 13.98 -16.47 25.63
N VAL A 69 13.64 -15.38 24.93
CA VAL A 69 12.68 -14.37 25.38
C VAL A 69 11.56 -14.28 24.34
N PRO A 70 10.32 -14.71 24.68
CA PRO A 70 9.18 -14.54 23.80
C PRO A 70 8.83 -13.06 23.60
N GLU A 71 8.45 -12.71 22.38
CA GLU A 71 8.10 -11.33 21.99
C GLU A 71 6.59 -11.19 21.78
N LYS A 72 6.03 -10.03 22.08
CA LYS A 72 4.61 -9.74 21.80
C LYS A 72 4.46 -8.86 20.57
N MET A 73 3.53 -9.22 19.70
CA MET A 73 3.14 -8.40 18.57
C MET A 73 1.67 -8.60 18.22
N SER A 74 1.07 -7.60 17.58
CA SER A 74 -0.30 -7.69 17.09
C SER A 74 -0.32 -8.10 15.62
N PHE A 75 -1.33 -8.87 15.22
CA PHE A 75 -1.46 -9.38 13.86
C PHE A 75 -2.79 -8.96 13.23
N VAL A 76 -2.75 -8.74 11.92
CA VAL A 76 -3.92 -8.46 11.08
C VAL A 76 -4.00 -9.53 9.99
N ALA A 77 -5.05 -10.34 10.03
CA ALA A 77 -5.33 -11.40 9.08
C ALA A 77 -6.39 -10.94 8.07
N VAL A 78 -5.95 -10.67 6.83
CA VAL A 78 -6.81 -10.32 5.69
C VAL A 78 -6.53 -11.31 4.55
N SER A 79 -7.58 -11.73 3.85
CA SER A 79 -7.49 -12.64 2.71
C SER A 79 -7.30 -11.85 1.40
N ALA A 80 -6.28 -12.20 0.62
CA ALA A 80 -6.07 -11.65 -0.72
C ALA A 80 -7.02 -12.31 -1.73
N LEU A 81 -7.25 -11.66 -2.88
CA LEU A 81 -7.93 -12.30 -4.00
C LEU A 81 -7.14 -13.52 -4.48
N ARG A 82 -7.82 -14.62 -4.79
CA ARG A 82 -7.18 -15.82 -5.35
C ARG A 82 -7.29 -15.79 -6.86
N ARG A 83 -6.15 -15.76 -7.55
CA ARG A 83 -6.00 -15.80 -9.01
C ARG A 83 -6.89 -14.76 -9.70
N PRO A 84 -6.71 -13.46 -9.40
CA PRO A 84 -7.55 -12.42 -9.98
C PRO A 84 -7.47 -12.43 -11.51
N LYS A 85 -8.56 -12.03 -12.18
CA LYS A 85 -8.61 -11.96 -13.64
C LYS A 85 -7.57 -10.96 -14.14
N ILE A 86 -6.69 -11.42 -15.02
CA ILE A 86 -5.66 -10.62 -15.68
C ILE A 86 -6.10 -10.31 -17.11
N ILE A 87 -5.94 -9.07 -17.54
CA ILE A 87 -6.28 -8.55 -18.86
C ILE A 87 -5.06 -7.90 -19.51
N SER A 88 -5.07 -7.75 -20.84
CA SER A 88 -4.04 -7.00 -21.55
C SER A 88 -4.16 -5.50 -21.25
N ASN A 89 -3.03 -4.85 -21.07
CA ASN A 89 -2.92 -3.41 -20.95
C ASN A 89 -2.74 -2.80 -22.36
N PRO A 90 -3.47 -1.74 -22.73
CA PRO A 90 -3.27 -1.00 -23.98
C PRO A 90 -1.81 -0.61 -24.28
N SER A 91 -0.98 -0.39 -23.26
CA SER A 91 0.44 -0.05 -23.42
C SER A 91 1.39 -1.25 -23.60
N GLY A 92 0.87 -2.45 -23.87
CA GLY A 92 1.68 -3.62 -24.24
C GLY A 92 2.11 -4.54 -23.09
N GLY A 93 1.29 -4.66 -22.05
CA GLY A 93 1.56 -5.54 -20.89
C GLY A 93 0.31 -6.25 -20.35
N HIS A 94 0.37 -6.68 -19.09
CA HIS A 94 -0.78 -7.28 -18.39
C HIS A 94 -1.13 -6.48 -17.14
N THR A 95 -2.43 -6.40 -16.84
CA THR A 95 -2.95 -5.76 -15.64
C THR A 95 -4.06 -6.61 -15.01
N MET A 96 -4.36 -6.38 -13.74
CA MET A 96 -5.55 -6.91 -13.09
C MET A 96 -6.80 -6.19 -13.62
N HIS A 97 -7.91 -6.92 -13.74
CA HIS A 97 -9.23 -6.37 -14.08
C HIS A 97 -9.62 -5.24 -13.10
N PRO A 98 -10.31 -4.16 -13.56
CA PRO A 98 -10.64 -3.02 -12.71
C PRO A 98 -11.32 -3.40 -11.39
N GLU A 99 -12.37 -4.23 -11.43
CA GLU A 99 -13.07 -4.70 -10.22
C GLU A 99 -12.14 -5.42 -9.23
N ALA A 100 -11.19 -6.21 -9.73
CA ALA A 100 -10.24 -6.91 -8.87
C ALA A 100 -9.19 -5.96 -8.28
N LYS A 101 -8.81 -4.88 -8.99
CA LYS A 101 -8.01 -3.79 -8.42
C LYS A 101 -8.79 -3.10 -7.31
N ASP A 102 -10.05 -2.76 -7.52
CA ASP A 102 -10.88 -2.05 -6.54
C ASP A 102 -11.09 -2.90 -5.27
N THR A 103 -11.37 -4.20 -5.43
CA THR A 103 -11.44 -5.12 -4.30
C THR A 103 -10.09 -5.23 -3.58
N THR A 104 -8.98 -5.22 -4.31
CA THR A 104 -7.65 -5.25 -3.70
C THR A 104 -7.34 -3.95 -2.93
N ARG A 105 -7.70 -2.77 -3.46
CA ARG A 105 -7.56 -1.48 -2.74
C ARG A 105 -8.32 -1.48 -1.44
N LYS A 106 -9.59 -1.91 -1.45
CA LYS A 106 -10.41 -2.02 -0.24
C LYS A 106 -9.81 -2.97 0.80
N LYS A 107 -9.20 -4.07 0.36
CA LYS A 107 -8.48 -5.01 1.24
C LYS A 107 -7.19 -4.39 1.81
N ILE A 108 -6.46 -3.58 1.04
CA ILE A 108 -5.30 -2.83 1.52
C ILE A 108 -5.73 -1.81 2.58
N GLN A 109 -6.77 -1.03 2.29
CA GLN A 109 -7.37 -0.09 3.25
C GLN A 109 -7.80 -0.81 4.53
N ALA A 110 -8.43 -1.99 4.44
CA ALA A 110 -8.79 -2.78 5.61
C ALA A 110 -7.57 -3.15 6.47
N ILE A 111 -6.45 -3.58 5.86
CA ILE A 111 -5.21 -3.87 6.60
C ILE A 111 -4.74 -2.62 7.36
N LEU A 112 -4.69 -1.47 6.68
CA LEU A 112 -4.17 -0.22 7.22
C LEU A 112 -5.08 0.36 8.31
N ASN A 113 -6.40 0.37 8.08
CA ASN A 113 -7.39 0.88 9.03
C ASN A 113 -7.43 0.06 10.31
N ILE A 114 -7.42 -1.28 10.21
CA ILE A 114 -7.42 -2.14 11.40
C ILE A 114 -6.22 -1.82 12.31
N GLY A 115 -5.02 -1.62 11.74
CA GLY A 115 -3.85 -1.26 12.57
C GLY A 115 -3.98 0.13 13.21
N LEU A 116 -4.38 1.15 12.45
CA LEU A 116 -4.51 2.52 12.96
C LEU A 116 -5.62 2.67 14.00
N GLU A 117 -6.77 2.03 13.77
CA GLU A 117 -7.90 2.02 14.71
C GLU A 117 -7.52 1.41 16.04
N ASN A 118 -6.64 0.40 16.02
CA ASN A 118 -6.10 -0.26 17.21
C ASN A 118 -4.83 0.40 17.77
N GLY A 119 -4.48 1.60 17.30
CA GLY A 119 -3.43 2.45 17.89
C GLY A 119 -2.01 2.11 17.46
N HIS A 120 -1.82 1.30 16.42
CA HIS A 120 -0.48 1.02 15.88
C HIS A 120 -0.03 2.18 15.00
N ASP A 121 1.20 2.64 15.20
CA ASP A 121 1.88 3.64 14.37
C ASP A 121 2.97 3.02 13.47
N CYS A 122 3.24 1.73 13.61
CA CYS A 122 4.17 0.96 12.80
C CYS A 122 3.50 -0.29 12.25
N ILE A 123 3.73 -0.63 10.98
CA ILE A 123 3.20 -1.85 10.37
C ILE A 123 4.22 -2.55 9.47
N ILE A 124 4.23 -3.88 9.56
CA ILE A 124 5.01 -4.76 8.69
C ILE A 124 4.04 -5.42 7.70
N LEU A 125 4.25 -5.14 6.43
CA LEU A 125 3.48 -5.64 5.30
C LEU A 125 4.27 -6.70 4.53
N SER A 126 3.61 -7.33 3.57
CA SER A 126 4.15 -8.42 2.76
C SER A 126 3.73 -8.26 1.30
N ALA A 127 4.28 -9.09 0.40
CA ALA A 127 3.81 -9.19 -0.98
C ALA A 127 2.42 -9.87 -1.05
N PHE A 128 1.39 -9.10 -0.69
CA PHE A 128 0.04 -9.59 -0.40
C PHE A 128 -0.54 -10.42 -1.55
N GLY A 129 -0.78 -11.72 -1.30
CA GLY A 129 -1.36 -12.64 -2.28
C GLY A 129 -0.45 -13.00 -3.47
N CYS A 130 0.82 -12.62 -3.46
CA CYS A 130 1.74 -12.80 -4.60
C CYS A 130 2.30 -14.23 -4.72
N GLY A 131 2.17 -15.06 -3.68
CA GLY A 131 2.56 -16.48 -3.70
C GLY A 131 1.48 -17.39 -4.29
N ALA A 132 0.95 -18.31 -3.47
CA ALA A 132 -0.03 -19.31 -3.91
C ALA A 132 -1.31 -18.74 -4.57
N PHE A 133 -1.63 -17.47 -4.29
CA PHE A 133 -2.81 -16.78 -4.81
C PHE A 133 -2.56 -16.08 -6.15
N ARG A 134 -1.32 -16.06 -6.66
CA ARG A 134 -0.94 -15.59 -8.00
C ARG A 134 -1.41 -14.16 -8.32
N ASN A 135 -1.38 -13.27 -7.33
CA ASN A 135 -1.52 -11.84 -7.63
C ASN A 135 -0.20 -11.33 -8.26
N PRO A 136 -0.25 -10.49 -9.31
CA PRO A 136 0.98 -9.97 -9.92
C PRO A 136 1.70 -8.99 -8.96
N PRO A 137 2.96 -9.24 -8.55
CA PRO A 137 3.60 -8.44 -7.51
C PRO A 137 3.77 -6.96 -7.87
N SER A 138 4.07 -6.64 -9.14
CA SER A 138 4.18 -5.26 -9.61
C SER A 138 2.87 -4.48 -9.48
N ILE A 139 1.73 -5.14 -9.68
CA ILE A 139 0.42 -4.53 -9.54
C ILE A 139 0.07 -4.38 -8.06
N ILE A 140 0.36 -5.37 -7.22
CA ILE A 140 0.12 -5.26 -5.78
C ILE A 140 1.00 -4.14 -5.17
N ALA A 141 2.27 -4.05 -5.55
CA ALA A 141 3.16 -2.96 -5.13
C ALA A 141 2.62 -1.59 -5.55
N GLN A 142 2.16 -1.45 -6.80
CA GLN A 142 1.51 -0.24 -7.30
C GLN A 142 0.26 0.13 -6.48
N LEU A 143 -0.63 -0.83 -6.20
CA LEU A 143 -1.86 -0.57 -5.45
C LEU A 143 -1.59 -0.19 -4.00
N PHE A 144 -0.60 -0.82 -3.34
CA PHE A 144 -0.16 -0.35 -2.02
C PHE A 144 0.38 1.07 -2.09
N TYR A 145 1.20 1.39 -3.10
CA TYR A 145 1.75 2.72 -3.24
C TYR A 145 0.65 3.77 -3.39
N GLU A 146 -0.29 3.57 -4.33
CA GLU A 146 -1.45 4.46 -4.55
C GLU A 146 -2.24 4.68 -3.26
N VAL A 147 -2.68 3.59 -2.61
CA VAL A 147 -3.48 3.71 -1.39
C VAL A 147 -2.71 4.45 -0.30
N ILE A 148 -1.45 4.09 -0.05
CA ILE A 148 -0.68 4.75 1.00
C ILE A 148 -0.40 6.22 0.64
N SER A 149 -0.03 6.54 -0.60
CA SER A 149 0.30 7.90 -1.01
C SER A 149 -0.91 8.83 -1.05
N GLU A 150 -2.05 8.34 -1.50
CA GLU A 150 -3.26 9.17 -1.70
C GLU A 150 -4.07 9.30 -0.41
N GLU A 151 -4.10 8.26 0.43
CA GLU A 151 -5.04 8.18 1.56
C GLU A 151 -4.37 8.16 2.94
N TYR A 152 -3.07 7.85 3.03
CA TYR A 152 -2.39 7.70 4.33
C TYR A 152 -1.12 8.55 4.45
N ALA A 153 -0.58 9.10 3.37
CA ALA A 153 0.53 10.06 3.41
C ALA A 153 -0.03 11.47 3.68
N GLY A 154 0.66 12.24 4.52
CA GLY A 154 0.44 13.69 4.57
C GLY A 154 -0.46 14.25 5.67
N GLY A 155 -0.73 13.53 6.78
CA GLY A 155 -1.16 14.12 8.08
C GLY A 155 -2.24 15.22 8.02
N GLY A 156 -3.11 15.19 7.02
CA GLY A 156 -3.97 16.32 6.68
C GLY A 156 -5.09 16.50 7.71
N LYS A 157 -5.75 17.66 7.67
CA LYS A 157 -6.86 18.02 8.58
C LYS A 157 -7.97 16.97 8.71
N ASN A 158 -8.09 16.04 7.76
CA ASN A 158 -9.12 15.00 7.70
C ASN A 158 -8.59 13.56 7.88
N LEU A 159 -7.28 13.35 8.07
CA LEU A 159 -6.68 12.04 8.35
C LEU A 159 -6.08 12.07 9.76
N PRO A 160 -6.83 11.71 10.81
CA PRO A 160 -6.39 11.95 12.19
C PRO A 160 -5.13 11.16 12.57
N ARG A 161 -4.78 10.10 11.84
CA ARG A 161 -3.62 9.22 12.13
C ARG A 161 -3.02 8.65 10.84
N THR A 162 -1.69 8.59 10.78
CA THR A 162 -0.89 7.90 9.76
C THR A 162 0.11 6.97 10.43
N TYR A 163 0.69 6.04 9.67
CA TYR A 163 1.80 5.21 10.15
C TYR A 163 3.10 6.04 10.16
N ARG A 164 3.78 6.07 11.30
CA ARG A 164 5.15 6.56 11.42
C ARG A 164 6.16 5.68 10.67
N HIS A 165 5.88 4.38 10.56
CA HIS A 165 6.75 3.46 9.84
C HIS A 165 5.95 2.37 9.13
N ILE A 166 6.24 2.17 7.85
CA ILE A 166 5.73 1.06 7.05
C ILE A 166 6.93 0.31 6.49
N SER A 167 7.02 -0.99 6.76
CA SER A 167 8.04 -1.86 6.19
C SER A 167 7.40 -2.98 5.38
N PHE A 168 7.95 -3.28 4.21
CA PHE A 168 7.57 -4.46 3.44
C PHE A 168 8.61 -5.56 3.66
N ALA A 169 8.31 -6.52 4.55
CA ALA A 169 9.15 -7.68 4.79
C ALA A 169 8.81 -8.80 3.79
N ILE A 170 9.54 -8.81 2.67
CA ILE A 170 9.27 -9.72 1.54
C ILE A 170 10.39 -10.74 1.43
N ILE A 171 10.02 -12.01 1.55
CA ILE A 171 10.89 -13.16 1.31
C ILE A 171 10.44 -13.81 0.00
N ASP A 172 11.36 -13.96 -0.94
CA ASP A 172 11.14 -14.73 -2.15
C ASP A 172 11.28 -16.22 -1.83
N ASP A 173 10.13 -16.89 -1.73
CA ASP A 173 10.05 -18.32 -1.49
C ASP A 173 10.11 -19.11 -2.82
N GLN A 174 9.87 -20.41 -2.73
CA GLN A 174 9.73 -21.32 -3.87
C GLN A 174 8.63 -20.96 -4.89
N ASN A 175 7.81 -19.94 -4.65
CA ASN A 175 6.82 -19.41 -5.59
C ASN A 175 7.32 -18.18 -6.36
N ALA A 176 8.43 -17.56 -5.94
CA ALA A 176 9.12 -16.54 -6.72
C ALA A 176 9.84 -17.13 -7.94
N ASN A 177 10.21 -16.27 -8.90
CA ASN A 177 11.02 -16.60 -10.08
C ASN A 177 10.42 -17.69 -11.00
N LYS A 178 9.09 -17.85 -10.98
CA LYS A 178 8.36 -18.73 -11.91
C LYS A 178 8.02 -17.99 -13.20
N LYS A 179 7.58 -18.71 -14.24
CA LYS A 179 7.15 -18.10 -15.53
C LYS A 179 6.15 -16.94 -15.40
N HIS A 180 5.33 -16.94 -14.35
CA HIS A 180 4.33 -15.91 -14.07
C HIS A 180 4.79 -14.86 -13.03
N ASN A 181 6.02 -14.97 -12.54
CA ASN A 181 6.62 -14.12 -11.50
C ASN A 181 8.15 -14.08 -11.67
N VAL A 182 8.62 -13.60 -12.83
CA VAL A 182 10.03 -13.75 -13.25
C VAL A 182 11.01 -12.91 -12.44
N GLU A 183 10.56 -11.82 -11.84
CA GLU A 183 11.39 -10.91 -11.03
C GLU A 183 11.31 -11.22 -9.52
N GLY A 184 10.55 -12.26 -9.13
CA GLY A 184 10.18 -12.50 -7.75
C GLY A 184 9.26 -11.42 -7.17
N ASN A 185 8.98 -11.54 -5.88
CA ASN A 185 8.09 -10.63 -5.17
C ASN A 185 8.84 -9.40 -4.64
N TYR A 186 10.13 -9.52 -4.32
CA TYR A 186 10.89 -8.44 -3.71
C TYR A 186 11.15 -7.27 -4.68
N VAL A 187 11.68 -7.55 -5.87
CA VAL A 187 12.13 -6.52 -6.82
C VAL A 187 11.03 -5.54 -7.22
N PRO A 188 9.77 -5.97 -7.50
CA PRO A 188 8.71 -5.04 -7.85
C PRO A 188 8.34 -4.06 -6.72
N PHE A 189 8.39 -4.52 -5.46
CA PHE A 189 8.17 -3.65 -4.30
C PHE A 189 9.35 -2.73 -4.06
N GLN A 190 10.59 -3.24 -4.16
CA GLN A 190 11.79 -2.42 -4.05
C GLN A 190 11.76 -1.28 -5.09
N ARG A 191 11.53 -1.59 -6.36
CA ARG A 191 11.44 -0.60 -7.44
C ARG A 191 10.40 0.48 -7.16
N ARG A 192 9.28 0.10 -6.53
CA ARG A 192 8.18 1.02 -6.23
C ARG A 192 8.49 1.93 -5.04
N PHE A 193 9.03 1.37 -3.96
CA PHE A 193 9.17 2.07 -2.69
C PHE A 193 10.60 2.58 -2.42
N ALA A 194 11.57 2.32 -3.31
CA ALA A 194 12.97 2.73 -3.13
C ALA A 194 13.16 4.24 -2.91
N ASN A 195 12.31 5.07 -3.50
CA ASN A 195 12.38 6.53 -3.39
C ASN A 195 11.44 7.09 -2.31
N GLY A 196 10.86 6.23 -1.46
CA GLY A 196 9.83 6.62 -0.51
C GLY A 196 8.49 6.93 -1.17
N ILE A 197 7.58 7.53 -0.40
CA ILE A 197 6.28 7.99 -0.88
C ILE A 197 6.40 9.50 -1.13
N VAL A 198 6.17 9.91 -2.37
CA VAL A 198 6.21 11.32 -2.74
C VAL A 198 4.90 11.96 -2.28
N ASP A 199 5.00 13.01 -1.47
CA ASP A 199 3.85 13.83 -1.11
C ASP A 199 3.53 14.81 -2.25
N GLU A 200 2.61 14.44 -3.13
CA GLU A 200 2.16 15.28 -4.24
C GLU A 200 1.40 16.54 -3.79
N SER A 201 1.09 16.69 -2.49
CA SER A 201 0.48 17.93 -1.98
C SER A 201 1.43 19.14 -2.07
N HIS A 202 2.75 18.91 -2.18
CA HIS A 202 3.75 19.97 -2.30
C HIS A 202 4.08 20.38 -3.75
N SER A 203 3.73 19.59 -4.77
CA SER A 203 4.02 19.94 -6.18
C SER A 203 3.06 21.00 -6.76
N ASN A 204 1.83 21.09 -6.22
CA ASN A 204 0.85 22.07 -6.72
C ASN A 204 1.04 23.50 -6.18
N MET A 205 1.84 23.72 -5.14
CA MET A 205 2.09 25.08 -4.63
C MET A 205 3.09 25.90 -5.47
N HIS A 206 3.95 25.26 -6.27
CA HIS A 206 4.93 25.99 -7.10
C HIS A 206 4.37 26.50 -8.43
N ASN A 207 3.23 25.97 -8.91
CA ASN A 207 2.62 26.41 -10.17
C ASN A 207 1.70 27.62 -10.00
N GLU A 208 1.16 27.88 -8.80
CA GLU A 208 0.29 29.06 -8.56
C GLU A 208 1.08 30.33 -8.22
N THR A 209 2.35 30.22 -7.78
CA THR A 209 3.16 31.40 -7.44
C THR A 209 3.87 32.05 -8.64
N GLN A 210 3.88 31.41 -9.81
CA GLN A 210 4.46 31.97 -11.04
C GLN A 210 3.47 32.79 -11.88
N THR A 211 2.16 32.56 -11.76
CA THR A 211 1.13 33.29 -12.54
C THR A 211 0.69 34.62 -11.92
N THR A 212 1.17 34.98 -10.72
CA THR A 212 0.76 36.21 -10.02
C THR A 212 1.85 37.30 -9.97
N LYS A 213 3.02 37.10 -10.59
CA LYS A 213 4.13 38.08 -10.58
C LYS A 213 4.32 38.90 -11.87
N GLU A 214 3.53 38.69 -12.92
CA GLU A 214 3.53 39.56 -14.10
C GLU A 214 2.34 40.51 -14.08
N GLY A 215 2.48 41.64 -13.37
CA GLY A 215 1.49 42.70 -13.48
C GLY A 215 1.44 43.64 -12.29
N ARG A 216 2.51 44.43 -12.08
CA ARG A 216 2.50 45.77 -11.44
C ARG A 216 3.93 46.30 -11.26
N HIS A 217 4.37 47.19 -12.15
CA HIS A 217 4.97 48.48 -11.77
C HIS A 217 5.28 49.40 -12.98
N SER A 218 4.39 50.39 -13.14
CA SER A 218 4.63 51.85 -13.24
C SER A 218 5.99 52.42 -13.69
N THR A 219 5.91 53.18 -14.80
CA THR A 219 6.35 54.58 -15.08
C THR A 219 7.77 55.08 -14.74
N SER A 220 8.42 55.66 -15.76
CA SER A 220 9.18 56.96 -15.73
C SER A 220 9.86 57.17 -17.10
N SER A 221 9.34 58.02 -17.98
CA SER A 221 9.71 59.43 -18.26
C SER A 221 11.04 59.62 -19.02
N HIS A 222 10.98 60.18 -20.25
CA HIS A 222 11.76 61.36 -20.69
C HIS A 222 11.30 61.90 -22.07
N SER A 223 10.91 63.17 -22.03
CA SER A 223 10.77 64.23 -23.06
C SER A 223 11.43 64.05 -24.43
N ASN A 224 10.72 64.43 -25.51
CA ASN A 224 11.16 65.53 -26.41
C ASN A 224 10.06 66.00 -27.39
N TYR A 225 9.59 67.23 -27.13
CA TYR A 225 9.39 68.37 -28.04
C TYR A 225 9.02 68.19 -29.54
N GLU A 226 7.98 68.96 -29.89
CA GLU A 226 7.67 69.62 -31.18
C GLU A 226 6.68 69.01 -32.20
N LYS A 227 5.49 69.65 -32.21
CA LYS A 227 4.82 70.37 -33.31
C LYS A 227 3.94 69.61 -34.32
N LYS A 228 2.71 70.15 -34.38
CA LYS A 228 1.85 70.45 -35.54
C LYS A 228 1.18 69.21 -36.18
N LYS A 229 -0.05 69.25 -36.67
CA LYS A 229 -1.22 70.14 -36.67
C LYS A 229 -2.31 69.36 -37.45
N ASP A 230 -3.55 69.83 -37.39
CA ASP A 230 -4.69 69.54 -38.30
C ASP A 230 -5.52 68.28 -37.93
N GLU A 231 -6.73 68.42 -37.35
CA GLU A 231 -8.04 68.90 -37.86
C GLU A 231 -8.91 67.82 -38.52
N ALA A 232 -10.23 68.03 -38.34
CA ALA A 232 -11.42 67.34 -38.89
C ALA A 232 -11.94 66.13 -38.05
N ILE A 233 -13.01 66.23 -37.24
CA ILE A 233 -14.43 66.62 -37.47
C ILE A 233 -15.33 65.44 -37.92
N ARG A 234 -16.23 65.08 -37.00
CA ARG A 234 -17.65 64.64 -37.10
C ARG A 234 -18.06 63.31 -37.75
N LYS A 235 -18.95 62.65 -36.99
CA LYS A 235 -20.25 62.03 -37.33
C LYS A 235 -20.25 60.95 -38.41
N GLU A 236 -20.65 59.74 -38.04
CA GLU A 236 -22.04 59.27 -37.97
C GLU A 236 -22.17 58.15 -36.93
#